data_AF-A0A413I435-F1
#
_entry.id   AF-A0A413I435-F1
#
_cell.length_a   1.000
_cell.length_b   1.000
_cell.length_c   1.000
_cell.angle_alpha   90.00
_cell.angle_beta   90.00
_cell.angle_gamma   90.00
#
_symmetry.space_group_name_H-M   'P 1'
#
loop_
_entity.id
_entity.type
_entity.pdbx_description
1 polymer ?
#
loop_
_entity_poly.entity_id
_entity_poly.type
_entity_poly.pdbx_seq_one_letter_code
_entity_poly.pdbx_strand_id
1 'polypeptide(L)'
;MLPFKLTTFSETYSNYLEYYKYHYGQSKIDEVKRKIQNSNTVKKLFEESRIRRGVLTGKDYVIAMNSITYFMFSKKETIILGALIALRLWNETINSFYYLASEDRLAQITYKIFRNAGIDIQTDVDYD
;
A
#
# COMPACT_ATOMS: atom_id res chain seq x y z
N MET A 1 -16.83 -2.79 -6.22
CA MET A 1 -16.05 -3.81 -6.95
C MET A 1 -14.98 -3.06 -7.75
N LEU A 2 -13.73 -3.52 -7.73
CA LEU A 2 -12.65 -2.87 -8.49
C LEU A 2 -12.82 -3.12 -9.99
N PRO A 3 -12.47 -2.17 -10.88
CA PRO A 3 -12.58 -2.35 -12.32
C PRO A 3 -11.44 -3.21 -12.92
N PHE A 4 -10.61 -3.83 -12.08
CA PHE A 4 -9.49 -4.67 -12.48
C PHE A 4 -9.22 -5.77 -11.43
N LYS A 5 -8.54 -6.82 -11.86
CA LYS A 5 -8.08 -7.91 -10.99
C LYS A 5 -6.80 -7.51 -10.25
N LEU A 6 -6.62 -8.06 -9.05
CA LEU A 6 -5.35 -7.98 -8.34
C LEU A 6 -4.44 -9.10 -8.84
N THR A 7 -3.27 -8.72 -9.34
CA THR A 7 -2.27 -9.64 -9.91
C THR A 7 -0.94 -9.42 -9.19
N THR A 8 0.10 -8.96 -9.90
CA THR A 8 1.35 -8.56 -9.28
C THR A 8 1.18 -7.21 -8.57
N PHE A 9 2.11 -6.90 -7.66
CA PHE A 9 2.13 -5.59 -7.03
C PHE A 9 2.28 -4.45 -8.05
N SER A 10 3.15 -4.61 -9.05
CA SER A 10 3.43 -3.57 -10.04
C SER A 10 2.21 -3.24 -10.91
N GLU A 11 1.54 -4.27 -11.42
CA GLU A 11 0.32 -4.11 -12.23
C GLU A 11 -0.82 -3.53 -11.38
N THR A 12 -1.03 -4.07 -10.18
CA THR A 12 -2.05 -3.58 -9.26
C THR A 12 -1.83 -2.12 -8.89
N TYR A 13 -0.58 -1.73 -8.57
CA TYR A 13 -0.22 -0.36 -8.25
C TYR A 13 -0.55 0.58 -9.42
N SER A 14 -0.15 0.20 -10.64
CA SER A 14 -0.36 1.02 -11.85
C SER A 14 -1.84 1.16 -12.17
N ASN A 15 -2.60 0.06 -12.15
CA ASN A 15 -4.05 0.06 -12.38
C ASN A 15 -4.80 0.89 -11.33
N TYR A 16 -4.41 0.76 -10.06
CA TYR A 16 -5.04 1.52 -8.98
C TYR A 16 -4.70 3.02 -9.06
N LEU A 17 -3.49 3.36 -9.49
CA LEU A 17 -3.08 4.75 -9.69
C LEU A 17 -3.91 5.42 -10.79
N GLU A 18 -4.09 4.75 -11.93
CA GLU A 18 -4.92 5.27 -13.04
C GLU A 18 -6.39 5.36 -12.66
N TYR A 19 -6.94 4.35 -11.99
CA TYR A 19 -8.28 4.39 -11.43
C TYR A 19 -8.46 5.59 -10.50
N TYR A 20 -7.54 5.77 -9.54
CA TYR A 20 -7.62 6.88 -8.60
C TYR A 20 -7.49 8.24 -9.30
N LYS A 21 -6.60 8.33 -10.30
CA LYS A 21 -6.41 9.55 -11.10
C LYS A 21 -7.67 9.94 -11.84
N TYR A 22 -8.36 8.97 -12.45
CA TYR A 22 -9.63 9.19 -13.14
C TYR A 22 -10.70 9.77 -12.21
N HIS A 23 -10.76 9.31 -10.96
CA HIS A 23 -11.81 9.73 -10.00
C HIS A 23 -11.48 10.99 -9.19
N TYR A 24 -10.21 11.24 -8.87
CA TYR A 24 -9.81 12.30 -7.92
C TYR A 24 -8.80 13.29 -8.50
N GLY A 25 -8.24 13.01 -9.67
CA GLY A 25 -7.27 13.87 -10.34
C GLY A 25 -5.83 13.74 -9.82
N GLN A 26 -4.88 14.23 -10.63
CA GLN A 26 -3.45 14.16 -10.37
C GLN A 26 -3.04 14.92 -9.10
N SER A 27 -3.61 16.11 -8.86
CA SER A 27 -3.28 16.92 -7.69
C SER A 27 -3.53 16.19 -6.37
N LYS A 28 -4.57 15.33 -6.31
CA LYS A 28 -4.85 14.53 -5.12
C LYS A 28 -3.82 13.41 -4.93
N ILE A 29 -3.36 12.80 -6.02
CA ILE A 29 -2.27 11.81 -5.98
C ILE A 29 -0.98 12.45 -5.46
N ASP A 30 -0.63 13.63 -5.95
CA ASP A 30 0.58 14.34 -5.53
C ASP A 30 0.51 14.73 -4.04
N GLU A 31 -0.67 15.13 -3.57
CA GLU A 31 -0.91 15.35 -2.14
C GLU A 31 -0.65 14.07 -1.33
N VAL A 32 -1.22 12.93 -1.73
CA VAL A 32 -1.03 11.65 -1.05
C VAL A 32 0.44 11.27 -1.01
N LYS A 33 1.15 11.34 -2.15
CA LYS A 33 2.59 11.08 -2.23
C LYS A 33 3.37 11.94 -1.24
N ARG A 34 3.11 13.25 -1.21
CA ARG A 34 3.75 14.19 -0.28
C ARG A 34 3.46 13.84 1.18
N LYS A 35 2.24 13.41 1.51
CA LYS A 35 1.87 12.98 2.86
C LYS A 35 2.61 11.72 3.29
N ILE A 36 2.80 10.76 2.37
CA ILE A 36 3.57 9.53 2.65
C ILE A 36 5.07 9.83 2.83
N GLN A 37 5.68 10.54 1.88
CA GLN A 37 7.13 10.83 1.89
C GLN A 37 7.57 11.61 3.14
N ASN A 38 6.72 12.50 3.65
CA ASN A 38 7.02 13.31 4.82
C ASN A 38 6.52 12.70 6.15
N SER A 39 5.91 11.51 6.12
CA SER A 39 5.31 10.92 7.31
C SER A 39 6.35 10.30 8.25
N ASN A 40 6.41 10.80 9.48
CA ASN A 40 7.21 10.16 10.55
C ASN A 40 6.70 8.77 10.91
N THR A 41 5.40 8.52 10.76
CA THR A 41 4.82 7.18 10.98
C THR A 41 5.36 6.19 9.97
N VAL A 42 5.42 6.55 8.69
CA VAL A 42 5.95 5.68 7.62
C VAL A 42 7.45 5.45 7.83
N LYS A 43 8.21 6.50 8.16
CA LYS A 43 9.63 6.37 8.47
C LYS A 43 9.89 5.41 9.63
N LYS A 44 9.12 5.51 10.72
CA LYS A 44 9.22 4.59 11.87
C LYS A 44 8.89 3.15 11.49
N LEU A 45 7.82 2.93 10.73
CA LEU A 45 7.43 1.60 10.25
C LEU A 45 8.56 0.95 9.44
N PHE A 46 9.19 1.72 8.55
CA PHE A 46 10.29 1.26 7.71
C PHE A 46 11.54 0.97 8.54
N GLU A 47 11.86 1.84 9.49
CA GLU A 47 12.98 1.65 10.39
C GLU A 47 12.82 0.39 11.25
N GLU A 48 11.62 0.11 11.75
CA GLU A 48 11.31 -1.12 12.49
C GLU A 48 11.49 -2.37 11.62
N SER A 49 10.98 -2.34 10.39
CA SER A 49 11.20 -3.42 9.41
C SER A 49 12.68 -3.65 9.13
N ARG A 50 13.45 -2.56 8.95
CA ARG A 50 14.90 -2.59 8.71
C ARG A 50 15.66 -3.21 9.87
N ILE A 51 15.43 -2.72 11.10
CA ILE A 51 16.11 -3.18 12.31
C ILE A 51 15.83 -4.66 12.57
N ARG A 52 14.55 -5.07 12.42
CA ARG A 52 14.12 -6.45 12.69
C ARG A 52 14.36 -7.40 11.53
N ARG A 53 14.78 -6.89 10.37
CA ARG A 53 14.77 -7.62 9.08
C ARG A 53 13.43 -8.31 8.83
N GLY A 54 12.35 -7.63 9.19
CA GLY A 54 10.99 -8.17 9.17
C GLY A 54 10.21 -7.68 7.96
N VAL A 55 9.44 -8.59 7.34
CA VAL A 55 8.51 -8.26 6.26
C VAL A 55 7.30 -7.53 6.82
N LEU A 56 6.95 -6.39 6.23
CA LEU A 56 5.71 -5.67 6.56
C LEU A 56 4.49 -6.41 5.99
N THR A 57 3.43 -6.49 6.77
CA THR A 57 2.15 -7.08 6.35
C THR A 57 1.20 -6.02 5.81
N GLY A 58 0.18 -6.44 5.06
CA GLY A 58 -0.84 -5.51 4.56
C GLY A 58 -1.59 -4.78 5.69
N LYS A 59 -1.67 -5.37 6.90
CA LYS A 59 -2.28 -4.74 8.07
C LYS A 59 -1.42 -3.58 8.59
N ASP A 60 -0.11 -3.74 8.58
CA ASP A 60 0.83 -2.72 9.07
C ASP A 60 0.71 -1.43 8.26
N TYR A 61 0.60 -1.54 6.94
CA TYR A 61 0.38 -0.38 6.08
C TYR A 61 -0.94 0.32 6.36
N VAL A 62 -2.05 -0.43 6.51
CA VAL A 62 -3.37 0.17 6.77
C VAL A 62 -3.43 0.83 8.16
N ILE A 63 -2.83 0.21 9.18
CA ILE A 63 -2.70 0.81 10.51
C ILE A 63 -1.88 2.11 10.44
N ALA A 64 -0.74 2.09 9.74
CA ALA A 64 0.08 3.27 9.57
C ALA A 64 -0.70 4.40 8.89
N MET A 65 -1.48 4.10 7.85
CA MET A 65 -2.36 5.11 7.24
C MET A 65 -3.36 5.67 8.24
N ASN A 66 -4.10 4.82 8.95
CA ASN A 66 -5.11 5.27 9.91
C ASN A 66 -4.55 6.06 11.10
N SER A 67 -3.25 5.92 11.40
CA SER A 67 -2.56 6.73 12.41
C SER A 67 -2.05 8.10 11.92
N ILE A 68 -2.10 8.38 10.62
CA ILE A 68 -1.74 9.67 10.04
C ILE A 68 -3.02 10.50 9.90
N THR A 69 -3.07 11.68 10.53
CA THR A 69 -4.28 12.53 10.61
C THR A 69 -4.97 12.77 9.26
N TYR A 70 -4.19 12.97 8.18
CA TYR A 70 -4.74 13.14 6.84
C TYR A 70 -5.58 11.94 6.38
N PHE A 71 -5.09 10.73 6.62
CA PHE A 71 -5.73 9.50 6.15
C PHE A 71 -6.83 9.00 7.09
N MET A 72 -6.76 9.32 8.39
CA MET A 72 -7.79 8.99 9.39
C MET A 72 -9.20 9.43 8.97
N PHE A 73 -9.31 10.57 8.27
CA PHE A 73 -10.58 11.11 7.76
C PHE A 73 -10.75 10.93 6.26
N SER A 74 -9.84 10.21 5.60
CA SER A 74 -9.89 9.99 4.16
C SER A 74 -10.79 8.81 3.81
N LYS A 75 -11.26 8.76 2.56
CA LYS A 75 -11.99 7.61 2.03
C LYS A 75 -11.07 6.39 1.95
N LYS A 76 -11.65 5.19 1.96
CA LYS A 76 -10.94 3.91 1.81
C LYS A 76 -10.02 3.91 0.59
N GLU A 77 -10.44 4.54 -0.49
CA GLU A 77 -9.68 4.59 -1.73
C GLU A 77 -8.35 5.33 -1.57
N THR A 78 -8.36 6.42 -0.80
CA THR A 78 -7.19 7.23 -0.48
C THR A 78 -6.27 6.51 0.51
N ILE A 79 -6.84 5.78 1.47
CA ILE A 79 -6.09 4.93 2.41
C ILE A 79 -5.33 3.85 1.63
N ILE A 80 -6.00 3.17 0.68
CA ILE A 80 -5.39 2.15 -0.18
C ILE A 80 -4.27 2.77 -1.02
N LEU A 81 -4.51 3.92 -1.67
CA LEU A 81 -3.45 4.59 -2.45
C LEU A 81 -2.23 4.92 -1.56
N GLY A 82 -2.46 5.45 -0.36
CA GLY A 82 -1.38 5.76 0.59
C GLY A 82 -0.59 4.51 0.98
N ALA A 83 -1.28 3.41 1.29
CA ALA A 83 -0.67 2.13 1.62
C ALA A 83 0.14 1.53 0.45
N LEU A 84 -0.38 1.60 -0.78
CA LEU A 84 0.32 1.12 -1.98
C LEU A 84 1.57 1.94 -2.30
N ILE A 85 1.51 3.28 -2.14
CA ILE A 85 2.69 4.15 -2.29
C ILE A 85 3.73 3.83 -1.21
N ALA A 86 3.31 3.59 0.03
CA ALA A 86 4.21 3.18 1.10
C ALA A 86 4.83 1.80 0.82
N LEU A 87 4.07 0.82 0.34
CA LEU A 87 4.60 -0.49 -0.05
C LEU A 87 5.64 -0.36 -1.17
N ARG A 88 5.37 0.50 -2.17
CA ARG A 88 6.33 0.79 -3.25
C ARG A 88 7.65 1.34 -2.70
N LEU A 89 7.56 2.36 -1.84
CA LEU A 89 8.74 2.99 -1.24
C LEU A 89 9.54 2.01 -0.38
N TRP A 90 8.86 1.19 0.43
CA TRP A 90 9.52 0.14 1.22
C TRP A 90 10.20 -0.88 0.32
N ASN A 91 9.54 -1.27 -0.77
CA ASN A 91 10.09 -2.23 -1.72
C ASN A 91 11.37 -1.70 -2.37
N GLU A 92 11.35 -0.44 -2.83
CA GLU A 92 12.47 0.21 -3.51
C GLU A 92 13.65 0.51 -2.58
N THR A 93 13.41 0.73 -1.27
CA THR A 93 14.44 1.22 -0.33
C THR A 93 14.96 0.18 0.66
N ILE A 94 14.11 -0.74 1.12
CA ILE A 94 14.46 -1.72 2.15
C ILE A 94 14.38 -3.13 1.56
N ASN A 95 13.27 -3.50 0.95
CA ASN A 95 13.10 -4.85 0.46
C ASN A 95 14.15 -5.23 -0.59
N SER A 96 14.39 -4.35 -1.56
CA SER A 96 15.39 -4.55 -2.63
C SER A 96 16.80 -4.75 -2.09
N PHE A 97 17.13 -4.12 -0.97
CA PHE A 97 18.46 -4.19 -0.37
C PHE A 97 18.65 -5.44 0.51
N TYR A 98 17.61 -5.83 1.25
CA TYR A 98 17.66 -6.93 2.21
C TYR A 98 16.99 -8.23 1.71
N TYR A 99 16.39 -8.21 0.51
CA TYR A 99 15.66 -9.33 -0.11
C TYR A 99 14.61 -9.96 0.82
N LEU A 100 13.80 -9.13 1.49
CA LEU A 100 12.89 -9.58 2.55
C LEU A 100 11.64 -10.30 2.02
N ALA A 101 11.14 -9.91 0.86
CA ALA A 101 9.89 -10.38 0.27
C ALA A 101 10.04 -10.56 -1.25
N SER A 102 9.59 -11.70 -1.76
CA SER A 102 9.47 -12.00 -3.19
C SER A 102 8.31 -11.23 -3.84
N GLU A 103 8.22 -11.28 -5.17
CA GLU A 103 7.10 -10.70 -5.92
C GLU A 103 5.74 -11.30 -5.50
N ASP A 104 5.66 -12.62 -5.32
CA ASP A 104 4.45 -13.29 -4.81
C ASP A 104 4.06 -12.76 -3.42
N ARG A 105 5.07 -12.52 -2.56
CA ARG A 105 4.81 -11.98 -1.23
C ARG A 105 4.32 -10.53 -1.31
N LEU A 106 4.84 -9.71 -2.23
CA LEU A 106 4.34 -8.36 -2.48
C LEU A 106 2.89 -8.38 -2.99
N ALA A 107 2.53 -9.33 -3.86
CA ALA A 107 1.15 -9.53 -4.31
C ALA A 107 0.23 -9.91 -3.15
N GLN A 108 0.65 -10.81 -2.26
CA GLN A 108 -0.09 -11.16 -1.04
C GLN A 108 -0.27 -9.96 -0.10
N ILE A 109 0.78 -9.17 0.14
CA ILE A 109 0.69 -7.96 0.96
C ILE A 109 -0.32 -6.99 0.35
N THR A 110 -0.26 -6.81 -0.97
CA THR A 110 -1.18 -5.97 -1.74
C THR A 110 -2.62 -6.43 -1.53
N TYR A 111 -2.91 -7.71 -1.74
CA TYR A 111 -4.24 -8.28 -1.46
C TYR A 111 -4.71 -7.98 -0.04
N LYS A 112 -3.86 -8.22 0.97
CA LYS A 112 -4.22 -7.96 2.37
C LYS A 112 -4.41 -6.46 2.65
N ILE A 113 -3.76 -5.53 1.93
CA ILE A 113 -4.05 -4.08 2.05
C ILE A 113 -5.51 -3.79 1.68
N PHE A 114 -5.97 -4.27 0.51
CA PHE A 114 -7.34 -4.04 0.06
C PHE A 114 -8.37 -4.67 1.00
N ARG A 115 -8.14 -5.91 1.44
CA ARG A 115 -9.00 -6.61 2.40
C ARG A 115 -9.06 -5.86 3.74
N ASN A 116 -7.92 -5.42 4.27
CA ASN A 116 -7.87 -4.69 5.54
C ASN A 116 -8.43 -3.27 5.46
N ALA A 117 -8.43 -2.65 4.28
CA ALA A 117 -9.14 -1.40 4.03
C ALA A 117 -10.66 -1.59 3.85
N GLY A 118 -11.14 -2.84 3.85
CA GLY A 118 -12.56 -3.19 3.76
C GLY A 118 -13.11 -3.09 2.34
N ILE A 119 -12.31 -3.45 1.33
CA ILE A 119 -12.80 -3.77 -0.02
C ILE A 119 -12.91 -5.29 -0.12
N ASP A 120 -14.12 -5.78 -0.40
CA ASP A 120 -14.33 -7.18 -0.79
C ASP A 120 -13.79 -7.39 -2.21
N ILE A 121 -12.91 -8.37 -2.32
CA ILE A 121 -12.22 -8.74 -3.54
C ILE A 121 -12.73 -10.14 -3.86
N GLN A 122 -13.40 -10.32 -5.00
CA GLN A 122 -13.65 -11.67 -5.51
C GLN A 122 -12.29 -12.26 -5.88
N THR A 123 -11.83 -13.23 -5.11
CA THR A 123 -10.61 -13.98 -5.41
C THR A 123 -10.96 -15.33 -6.00
N ASP A 124 -10.38 -15.63 -7.16
CA ASP A 124 -10.27 -17.01 -7.66
C ASP A 124 -9.14 -17.78 -6.95
N VAL A 125 -8.43 -17.14 -6.01
CA VAL A 125 -7.26 -17.70 -5.32
C VAL A 125 -7.33 -17.36 -3.83
N ASP A 126 -7.62 -18.38 -3.00
CA ASP A 126 -7.50 -18.29 -1.54
C ASP A 126 -6.02 -18.26 -1.16
N TYR A 127 -5.59 -17.15 -0.58
CA TYR A 127 -4.31 -17.06 0.13
C TYR A 127 -4.58 -17.23 1.62
N ASP A 128 -4.51 -18.49 2.05
CA ASP A 128 -4.44 -18.90 3.47
C ASP A 128 -3.31 -18.16 4.20
#